data_AF-A0A969K2E4-F1
#
_entry.id   AF-A0A969K2E4-F1
#
_cell.length_a   1.000
_cell.length_b   1.000
_cell.length_c   1.000
_cell.angle_alpha   90.00
_cell.angle_beta   90.00
_cell.angle_gamma   90.00
#
_symmetry.space_group_name_H-M   'P 1'
#
loop_
_entity.id
_entity.type
_entity.pdbx_description
1 polymer ?
#
loop_
_entity_poly.entity_id
_entity_poly.type
_entity_poly.pdbx_seq_one_letter_code
_entity_poly.pdbx_strand_id
1 'polypeptide(L)' 'NSGGASGKNDFAEAVRTAVVNKRAGGCGLISGRKTFQRSFEEGVKLFHTIQDVYLSSEVTIA' A
#
# COMPACT_ATOMS: atom_id res chain seq x y z
N ASN A 1 7.60 0.97 -13.70
CA ASN A 1 6.75 2.11 -13.27
C ASN A 1 5.69 1.57 -12.31
N SER A 2 5.91 1.63 -11.00
CA SER A 2 5.19 0.79 -10.02
C SER A 2 4.09 1.52 -9.23
N GLY A 3 4.03 2.86 -9.31
CA GLY A 3 3.14 3.69 -8.48
C GLY A 3 1.70 3.86 -8.98
N GLY A 4 1.29 3.16 -10.04
CA GLY A 4 -0.08 3.20 -10.59
C GLY A 4 -0.59 4.61 -10.96
N ALA A 5 -1.85 4.70 -11.35
CA ALA A 5 -2.63 5.95 -11.29
C ALA A 5 -3.62 5.82 -10.12
N SER A 6 -4.07 6.94 -9.55
CA SER A 6 -5.14 6.91 -8.55
C SER A 6 -6.49 6.56 -9.19
N GLY A 7 -7.27 5.75 -8.51
CA GLY A 7 -8.59 5.29 -8.91
C GLY A 7 -9.48 4.98 -7.71
N LYS A 8 -10.76 4.66 -7.95
CA LYS A 8 -11.76 4.50 -6.87
C LYS A 8 -11.40 3.44 -5.81
N ASN A 9 -10.62 2.42 -6.19
CA ASN A 9 -10.30 1.26 -5.33
C ASN A 9 -8.87 1.27 -4.77
N ASP A 10 -8.19 2.43 -4.75
CA ASP A 10 -6.78 2.52 -4.37
C ASP A 10 -6.44 1.89 -3.03
N PHE A 11 -7.30 2.07 -2.02
CA PHE A 11 -7.08 1.51 -0.68
C PHE A 11 -7.04 -0.03 -0.71
N ALA A 12 -8.05 -0.66 -1.31
CA ALA A 12 -8.11 -2.11 -1.39
C ALA A 12 -6.97 -2.69 -2.23
N GLU A 13 -6.64 -2.04 -3.36
CA GLU A 13 -5.54 -2.46 -4.22
C GLU A 13 -4.18 -2.32 -3.54
N ALA A 14 -3.97 -1.21 -2.80
CA ALA A 14 -2.74 -0.96 -2.06
C ALA A 14 -2.54 -1.99 -0.94
N VAL A 15 -3.59 -2.27 -0.14
CA VAL A 15 -3.56 -3.32 0.89
C VAL A 15 -3.25 -4.67 0.26
N ARG A 16 -4.01 -5.06 -0.78
CA ARG A 16 -3.81 -6.36 -1.44
C ARG A 16 -2.37 -6.51 -1.95
N THR A 17 -1.83 -5.46 -2.57
CA THR A 17 -0.47 -5.46 -3.10
C THR A 17 0.56 -5.55 -1.99
N ALA A 18 0.39 -4.78 -0.91
CA ALA A 18 1.27 -4.81 0.26
C ALA A 18 1.27 -6.19 0.93
N VAL A 19 0.09 -6.83 1.06
CA VAL A 19 -0.05 -8.17 1.64
C VAL A 19 0.70 -9.19 0.78
N VAL A 20 0.46 -9.19 -0.54
CA VAL A 20 1.15 -10.11 -1.46
C VAL A 20 2.67 -9.91 -1.38
N ASN A 21 3.15 -8.66 -1.40
CA ASN A 21 4.58 -8.37 -1.35
C ASN A 21 5.22 -8.84 -0.05
N LYS A 22 4.62 -8.53 1.10
CA LYS A 22 5.12 -8.96 2.41
C LYS A 22 5.13 -10.48 2.53
N ARG A 23 4.05 -11.15 2.10
CA ARG A 23 3.95 -12.61 2.11
C ARG A 23 5.03 -13.27 1.25
N ALA A 24 5.45 -12.61 0.18
CA ALA A 24 6.56 -13.04 -0.67
C ALA A 24 7.96 -12.70 -0.11
N GLY A 25 8.06 -12.16 1.12
CA GLY A 25 9.32 -11.75 1.74
C GLY A 25 9.83 -10.38 1.31
N GLY A 26 9.06 -9.63 0.52
CA GLY A 26 9.40 -8.27 0.11
C GLY A 26 9.31 -7.26 1.26
N CYS A 27 10.17 -6.23 1.22
CA CYS A 27 10.15 -5.13 2.19
C CYS A 27 9.69 -3.83 1.51
N GLY A 28 8.72 -3.15 2.14
CA GLY A 28 8.19 -1.87 1.69
C GLY A 28 7.39 -1.92 0.37
N LEU A 29 6.77 -0.80 0.00
CA LEU A 29 5.98 -0.68 -1.24
C LEU A 29 6.15 0.72 -1.85
N ILE A 30 6.33 0.79 -3.17
CA ILE A 30 6.39 2.06 -3.91
C ILE A 30 4.98 2.48 -4.32
N SER A 31 4.36 3.41 -3.60
CA SER A 31 2.99 3.90 -3.88
C SER A 31 2.91 5.29 -4.54
N GLY A 32 4.03 6.01 -4.63
CA GLY A 32 4.20 7.39 -5.14
C GLY A 32 2.95 8.06 -5.74
N ARG A 33 2.71 7.90 -7.04
CA ARG A 33 1.62 8.61 -7.73
C ARG A 33 0.24 8.34 -7.14
N LYS A 34 -0.06 7.10 -6.78
CA LYS A 34 -1.34 6.72 -6.20
C LYS A 34 -1.64 7.44 -4.86
N THR A 35 -0.59 7.70 -4.06
CA THR A 35 -0.67 8.39 -2.77
C THR A 35 -0.68 9.91 -2.93
N PHE A 36 0.16 10.46 -3.80
CA PHE A 36 0.35 11.90 -3.95
C PHE A 36 -0.60 12.58 -4.94
N GLN A 37 -1.41 11.82 -5.69
CA GLN A 37 -2.46 12.37 -6.57
C GLN A 37 -3.84 12.49 -5.89
N ARG A 38 -3.97 12.09 -4.61
CA ARG A 38 -5.18 12.25 -3.81
C ARG A 38 -5.15 13.53 -2.98
N SER A 39 -6.28 13.87 -2.35
CA SER A 39 -6.27 14.91 -1.31
C SER A 39 -5.26 14.53 -0.22
N PHE A 40 -4.67 15.54 0.44
CA PHE A 40 -3.60 15.31 1.40
C PHE A 40 -3.98 14.28 2.48
N GLU A 41 -5.18 14.44 3.07
CA GLU A 41 -5.69 13.53 4.10
C GLU A 41 -5.86 12.10 3.58
N GLU A 42 -6.42 11.93 2.37
CA GLU A 42 -6.56 10.60 1.77
C GLU A 42 -5.20 9.97 1.44
N GLY A 43 -4.24 10.77 0.96
CA GLY A 43 -2.88 10.33 0.69
C GLY A 43 -2.20 9.84 1.96
N VAL A 44 -2.26 10.61 3.05
CA VAL A 44 -1.73 10.21 4.36
C VAL A 44 -2.36 8.90 4.83
N LYS A 45 -3.69 8.78 4.75
CA LYS A 45 -4.41 7.58 5.13
C LYS A 45 -3.98 6.36 4.30
N LEU A 46 -3.86 6.52 2.98
CA LEU A 46 -3.41 5.46 2.07
C LEU A 46 -1.99 5.00 2.41
N PHE A 47 -1.11 5.96 2.73
CA PHE A 47 0.27 5.68 3.10
C PHE A 47 0.38 4.89 4.41
N HIS A 48 -0.35 5.30 5.45
CA HIS A 48 -0.38 4.57 6.72
C HIS A 48 -1.00 3.17 6.57
N THR A 49 -2.07 3.04 5.78
CA THR A 49 -2.71 1.74 5.52
C THR A 49 -1.71 0.72 4.96
N ILE A 50 -0.77 1.15 4.10
CA ILE A 50 0.29 0.28 3.59
C ILE A 50 1.27 -0.10 4.70
N GLN A 51 1.65 0.84 5.56
CA GLN A 51 2.56 0.59 6.69
C GLN A 51 1.96 -0.41 7.67
N ASP A 52 0.66 -0.32 7.96
CA ASP A 52 -0.06 -1.23 8.84
C ASP A 52 0.09 -2.69 8.38
N VAL A 53 0.11 -2.94 7.07
CA VAL A 53 0.36 -4.28 6.54
C VAL A 53 1.78 -4.77 6.87
N TYR A 54 2.79 -3.93 6.75
CA TYR A 54 4.17 -4.29 7.09
C TYR A 54 4.39 -4.45 8.59
N LEU A 55 3.67 -3.71 9.42
CA LEU A 55 3.73 -3.79 10.88
C LEU A 55 2.85 -4.91 11.47
N SER A 56 1.81 -5.35 10.76
CA SER A 56 0.89 -6.40 11.24
C SER A 56 1.58 -7.75 11.37
N SER A 57 1.52 -8.34 12.57
CA SER A 57 2.01 -9.70 12.83
C SER A 57 1.17 -10.79 12.17
N GLU A 58 -0.07 -10.48 11.75
CA GLU A 58 -0.96 -11.43 11.09
C GLU A 58 -0.56 -11.69 9.63
N VAL A 59 0.13 -10.73 9.00
CA VAL A 59 0.65 -10.90 7.64
C VAL A 59 2.09 -11.42 7.73
N THR A 60 2.22 -12.74 7.78
CA THR A 60 3.52 -13.42 7.81
C THR A 60 4.07 -13.66 6.39
N ILE A 61 5.36 -13.99 6.31
CA ILE A 61 5.93 -14.62 5.10
C ILE A 61 5.25 -15.98 4.93
N ALA A 62 4.92 -16.35 3.69
CA ALA A 62 4.25 -17.61 3.34
C ALA A 62 5.23 -18.77 3.18
#